data_AF-A0A969E350-F1
#
_entry.id   AF-A0A969E350-F1
#
_cell.length_a   1.000
_cell.length_b   1.000
_cell.length_c   1.000
_cell.angle_alpha   90.00
_cell.angle_beta   90.00
_cell.angle_gamma   90.00
#
_symmetry.space_group_name_H-M   'P 1'
#
loop_
_entity.id
_entity.type
_entity.pdbx_description
1 polymer ?
#
loop_
_entity_poly.entity_id
_entity_poly.type
_entity_poly.pdbx_seq_one_letter_code
_entity_poly.pdbx_strand_id
1 'polypeptide(L)'
;MFAQTVGIKVLGNLNEFIRTNMLEENDAEAEFSQLRELYDNLLSAHKAIEKAREQASLLHPILENGALYHQAAQGLTETETLQAHIAYYFAHQKTNLYTIARQDLESDILRKNNQIEDTRRVVAELGLQRDELTVSISGNKAYEQLQQLERNIKQGEEERGNRQQRANSYNKLAESINWKTDPLEKQFYQGLEDAKKGIAQAETEYQKLEEKEFELKTQFDKTQQVLTDQKAQLVSLQQRKNRVPIEYVAMREQLIKKLNILERDLPFVAELIKTNDETWENAVERLFRPLALTLLVKDEHLEAISRYVQQYDVKGKIFYQKLEKNAQNTEGVGKLEKHSILQKIEVKKGSDFTTDLEGFLKANYNYRCVEGVADLQRYAQSITEKGLIKRPKSL
;
A
#
# COMPACT_ATOMS: atom_id res chain seq x y z
N MET A 1 86.16 -122.00 67.28
CA MET A 1 87.07 -123.12 66.92
C MET A 1 87.85 -123.46 68.18
N PHE A 2 87.78 -124.62 68.84
CA PHE A 2 87.20 -125.94 68.61
C PHE A 2 86.99 -126.56 70.01
N ALA A 3 85.89 -127.30 70.24
CA ALA A 3 85.79 -128.17 71.41
C ALA A 3 86.66 -129.41 71.16
N GLN A 4 87.65 -129.70 72.02
CA GLN A 4 88.30 -131.01 72.06
C GLN A 4 88.17 -131.61 73.46
N THR A 5 87.08 -132.35 73.62
CA THR A 5 86.86 -133.35 74.67
C THR A 5 87.81 -134.51 74.39
N VAL A 6 88.82 -134.73 75.24
CA VAL A 6 89.59 -135.97 75.26
C VAL A 6 89.59 -136.52 76.68
N GLY A 7 89.03 -137.73 76.81
CA GLY A 7 88.75 -138.41 78.06
C GLY A 7 90.01 -138.83 78.82
N ILE A 8 89.89 -138.72 80.15
CA ILE A 8 90.88 -139.13 81.14
C ILE A 8 91.04 -140.66 81.10
N LYS A 9 92.21 -141.14 80.64
CA LYS A 9 92.91 -142.27 81.27
C LYS A 9 94.39 -142.32 80.83
N VAL A 10 95.22 -141.76 81.73
CA VAL A 10 96.66 -141.98 81.98
C VAL A 10 97.69 -141.27 81.06
N LEU A 11 98.00 -140.03 81.48
CA LEU A 11 99.29 -139.32 81.58
C LEU A 11 100.58 -139.86 80.91
N GLY A 12 101.22 -138.95 80.15
CA GLY A 12 102.66 -138.91 79.84
C GLY A 12 103.14 -137.61 79.15
N ASN A 13 103.50 -136.57 79.94
CA ASN A 13 104.28 -135.32 79.69
C ASN A 13 103.60 -134.00 79.21
N LEU A 14 103.80 -132.90 79.96
CA LEU A 14 103.06 -131.62 79.97
C LEU A 14 103.81 -130.43 79.33
N ASN A 15 105.16 -130.46 79.26
CA ASN A 15 105.96 -129.28 78.90
C ASN A 15 105.86 -128.86 77.42
N GLU A 16 105.66 -129.82 76.53
CA GLU A 16 105.58 -129.54 75.08
C GLU A 16 104.28 -128.80 74.71
N PHE A 17 103.23 -128.97 75.52
CA PHE A 17 101.98 -128.25 75.34
C PHE A 17 102.11 -126.75 75.64
N ILE A 18 102.93 -126.37 76.64
CA ILE A 18 103.07 -124.97 77.07
C ILE A 18 103.92 -124.16 76.07
N ARG A 19 105.02 -124.73 75.56
CA ARG A 19 105.94 -123.98 74.68
C ARG A 19 105.31 -123.59 73.35
N THR A 20 104.44 -124.44 72.81
CA THR A 20 103.80 -124.23 71.49
C THR A 20 102.56 -123.35 71.58
N ASN A 21 101.90 -123.26 72.75
CA ASN A 21 100.62 -122.54 72.89
C ASN A 21 100.69 -121.26 73.74
N MET A 22 101.79 -120.96 74.44
CA MET A 22 101.79 -119.88 75.45
C MET A 22 102.90 -118.81 75.33
N LEU A 23 103.77 -118.83 74.31
CA LEU A 23 104.77 -117.76 74.11
C LEU A 23 104.81 -117.32 72.63
N GLU A 24 104.53 -116.04 72.38
CA GLU A 24 104.64 -115.35 71.07
C GLU A 24 105.89 -114.42 71.05
N GLU A 25 106.58 -114.30 69.90
CA GLU A 25 107.67 -113.32 69.66
C GLU A 25 107.13 -112.02 69.02
N ASN A 26 107.72 -110.84 69.30
CA ASN A 26 107.26 -109.51 68.80
C ASN A 26 108.43 -108.58 68.36
N ASP A 27 108.23 -107.67 67.37
CA ASP A 27 109.25 -106.85 66.64
C ASP A 27 108.98 -105.31 66.64
N ALA A 28 109.98 -104.44 66.93
CA ALA A 28 109.84 -103.01 67.28
C ALA A 28 110.29 -101.97 66.23
N GLU A 29 111.18 -102.29 65.28
CA GLU A 29 111.63 -101.35 64.22
C GLU A 29 110.46 -100.97 63.28
N ALA A 30 109.53 -101.92 63.13
CA ALA A 30 108.28 -101.75 62.42
C ALA A 30 107.44 -100.60 63.01
N GLU A 31 107.45 -100.36 64.32
CA GLU A 31 106.62 -99.33 64.96
C GLU A 31 107.11 -97.90 64.71
N PHE A 32 108.43 -97.65 64.68
CA PHE A 32 108.94 -96.28 64.46
C PHE A 32 108.75 -95.80 63.01
N SER A 33 108.99 -96.68 62.05
CA SER A 33 108.74 -96.39 60.64
C SER A 33 107.26 -96.04 60.40
N GLN A 34 106.35 -96.77 61.06
CA GLN A 34 104.93 -96.44 61.08
C GLN A 34 104.67 -95.03 61.64
N LEU A 35 105.35 -94.61 62.71
CA LEU A 35 105.11 -93.33 63.39
C LEU A 35 105.55 -92.12 62.57
N ARG A 36 106.68 -92.21 61.85
CA ARG A 36 107.14 -91.15 60.96
C ARG A 36 106.26 -91.03 59.72
N GLU A 37 105.86 -92.16 59.15
CA GLU A 37 104.90 -92.20 58.04
C GLU A 37 103.56 -91.57 58.48
N LEU A 38 103.11 -91.84 59.71
CA LEU A 38 101.95 -91.20 60.33
C LEU A 38 102.10 -89.66 60.41
N TYR A 39 103.26 -89.11 60.76
CA TYR A 39 103.44 -87.65 60.87
C TYR A 39 103.46 -86.93 59.52
N ASP A 40 104.17 -87.45 58.52
CA ASP A 40 104.21 -86.85 57.18
C ASP A 40 102.82 -86.91 56.53
N ASN A 41 102.08 -88.00 56.75
CA ASN A 41 100.68 -88.11 56.40
C ASN A 41 99.83 -87.03 57.10
N LEU A 42 100.07 -86.77 58.39
CA LEU A 42 99.34 -85.75 59.16
C LEU A 42 99.61 -84.32 58.66
N LEU A 43 100.87 -83.98 58.35
CA LEU A 43 101.23 -82.64 57.89
C LEU A 43 100.73 -82.36 56.47
N SER A 44 100.82 -83.36 55.59
CA SER A 44 100.25 -83.29 54.23
C SER A 44 98.72 -83.13 54.30
N ALA A 45 98.06 -83.90 55.17
CA ALA A 45 96.64 -83.76 55.43
C ALA A 45 96.29 -82.35 55.94
N HIS A 46 97.06 -81.79 56.89
CA HIS A 46 96.81 -80.45 57.40
C HIS A 46 96.94 -79.36 56.31
N LYS A 47 97.99 -79.39 55.48
CA LYS A 47 98.16 -78.43 54.38
C LYS A 47 97.07 -78.58 53.31
N ALA A 48 96.65 -79.81 53.02
CA ALA A 48 95.53 -80.06 52.13
C ALA A 48 94.23 -79.49 52.69
N ILE A 49 94.00 -79.59 54.01
CA ILE A 49 92.84 -79.01 54.70
C ILE A 49 92.85 -77.48 54.61
N GLU A 50 93.96 -76.80 54.91
CA GLU A 50 94.03 -75.33 54.85
C GLU A 50 93.84 -74.82 53.41
N LYS A 51 94.47 -75.47 52.41
CA LYS A 51 94.24 -75.15 51.00
C LYS A 51 92.77 -75.35 50.60
N ALA A 52 92.15 -76.45 51.04
CA ALA A 52 90.73 -76.70 50.79
C ALA A 52 89.84 -75.65 51.47
N ARG A 53 90.24 -75.14 52.65
CA ARG A 53 89.53 -74.09 53.38
C ARG A 53 89.57 -72.74 52.66
N GLU A 54 90.73 -72.32 52.18
CA GLU A 54 90.84 -71.09 51.37
C GLU A 54 90.09 -71.21 50.05
N GLN A 55 90.18 -72.37 49.37
CA GLN A 55 89.40 -72.64 48.15
C GLN A 55 87.89 -72.58 48.42
N ALA A 56 87.43 -73.17 49.53
CA ALA A 56 86.03 -73.08 49.94
C ALA A 56 85.62 -71.63 50.24
N SER A 57 86.48 -70.85 50.91
CA SER A 57 86.22 -69.43 51.18
C SER A 57 86.11 -68.59 49.91
N LEU A 58 86.93 -68.83 48.90
CA LEU A 58 86.88 -68.11 47.61
C LEU A 58 85.68 -68.54 46.76
N LEU A 59 85.24 -69.80 46.88
CA LEU A 59 84.04 -70.32 46.19
C LEU A 59 82.73 -69.90 46.87
N HIS A 60 82.75 -69.58 48.17
CA HIS A 60 81.55 -69.26 48.93
C HIS A 60 80.75 -68.08 48.34
N PRO A 61 81.35 -66.92 48.01
CA PRO A 61 80.61 -65.82 47.37
C PRO A 61 80.08 -66.16 45.98
N ILE A 62 80.73 -67.07 45.24
CA ILE A 62 80.26 -67.53 43.92
C ILE A 62 79.01 -68.39 44.09
N LEU A 63 78.96 -69.25 45.11
CA LEU A 63 77.78 -70.04 45.45
C LEU A 63 76.62 -69.14 45.92
N GLU A 64 76.88 -68.18 46.81
CA GLU A 64 75.86 -67.24 47.29
C GLU A 64 75.30 -66.37 46.16
N ASN A 65 76.17 -65.74 45.36
CA ASN A 65 75.73 -64.94 44.20
C ASN A 65 75.10 -65.80 43.11
N GLY A 66 75.55 -67.04 42.93
CA GLY A 66 74.94 -68.01 42.02
C GLY A 66 73.52 -68.38 42.44
N ALA A 67 73.30 -68.59 43.74
CA ALA A 67 71.96 -68.83 44.29
C ALA A 67 71.04 -67.61 44.07
N LEU A 68 71.53 -66.39 44.34
CA LEU A 68 70.79 -65.15 44.07
C LEU A 68 70.48 -64.96 42.59
N TYR A 69 71.44 -65.26 41.70
CA TYR A 69 71.25 -65.20 40.25
C TYR A 69 70.19 -66.21 39.80
N HIS A 70 70.25 -67.46 40.26
CA HIS A 70 69.25 -68.47 39.91
C HIS A 70 67.86 -68.09 40.41
N GLN A 71 67.75 -67.53 41.61
CA GLN A 71 66.49 -67.04 42.15
C GLN A 71 65.95 -65.87 41.31
N ALA A 72 66.79 -64.91 40.94
CA ALA A 72 66.41 -63.79 40.09
C ALA A 72 66.03 -64.24 38.67
N ALA A 73 66.74 -65.21 38.10
CA ALA A 73 66.45 -65.78 36.79
C ALA A 73 65.13 -66.56 36.80
N GLN A 74 64.87 -67.35 37.84
CA GLN A 74 63.56 -68.00 38.05
C GLN A 74 62.45 -66.96 38.14
N GLY A 75 62.63 -65.93 38.99
CA GLY A 75 61.67 -64.84 39.11
C GLY A 75 61.40 -64.13 37.78
N LEU A 76 62.44 -63.86 36.98
CA LEU A 76 62.30 -63.28 35.64
C LEU A 76 61.46 -64.17 34.74
N THR A 77 61.78 -65.48 34.66
CA THR A 77 61.02 -66.43 33.84
C THR A 77 59.56 -66.56 34.29
N GLU A 78 59.29 -66.52 35.59
CA GLU A 78 57.93 -66.51 36.13
C GLU A 78 57.19 -65.23 35.71
N THR A 79 57.80 -64.04 35.81
CA THR A 79 57.18 -62.80 35.34
C THR A 79 56.97 -62.76 33.83
N GLU A 80 57.92 -63.24 33.02
CA GLU A 80 57.79 -63.28 31.56
C GLU A 80 56.67 -64.24 31.12
N THR A 81 56.60 -65.42 31.76
CA THR A 81 55.51 -66.37 31.52
C THR A 81 54.17 -65.78 31.95
N LEU A 82 54.07 -65.16 33.13
CA LEU A 82 52.84 -64.46 33.54
C LEU A 82 52.47 -63.37 32.54
N GLN A 83 53.42 -62.54 32.11
CA GLN A 83 53.19 -61.45 31.16
C GLN A 83 52.65 -61.97 29.82
N ALA A 84 53.18 -63.07 29.30
CA ALA A 84 52.68 -63.71 28.08
C ALA A 84 51.23 -64.21 28.22
N HIS A 85 50.81 -64.61 29.43
CA HIS A 85 49.47 -65.15 29.69
C HIS A 85 48.43 -64.11 30.11
N ILE A 86 48.82 -62.88 30.45
CA ILE A 86 47.88 -61.79 30.81
C ILE A 86 46.80 -61.61 29.74
N ALA A 87 47.19 -61.57 28.47
CA ALA A 87 46.26 -61.40 27.36
C ALA A 87 45.24 -62.55 27.27
N TYR A 88 45.69 -63.78 27.47
CA TYR A 88 44.83 -64.97 27.49
C TYR A 88 43.85 -64.95 28.67
N TYR A 89 44.33 -64.61 29.88
CA TYR A 89 43.48 -64.48 31.06
C TYR A 89 42.36 -63.46 30.86
N PHE A 90 42.69 -62.27 30.34
CA PHE A 90 41.68 -61.25 30.05
C PHE A 90 40.76 -61.63 28.90
N ALA A 91 41.25 -62.36 27.89
CA ALA A 91 40.40 -62.89 26.83
C ALA A 91 39.38 -63.90 27.38
N HIS A 92 39.82 -64.82 28.26
CA HIS A 92 38.94 -65.78 28.92
C HIS A 92 37.88 -65.08 29.79
N GLN A 93 38.28 -64.08 30.59
CA GLN A 93 37.33 -63.29 31.38
C GLN A 93 36.33 -62.53 30.51
N LYS A 94 36.78 -61.92 29.40
CA LYS A 94 35.89 -61.25 28.43
C LYS A 94 34.89 -62.23 27.83
N THR A 95 35.33 -63.41 27.42
CA THR A 95 34.44 -64.45 26.87
C THR A 95 33.34 -64.80 27.88
N ASN A 96 33.70 -65.04 29.14
CA ASN A 96 32.71 -65.33 30.19
C ASN A 96 31.70 -64.18 30.36
N LEU A 97 32.17 -62.94 30.44
CA LEU A 97 31.29 -61.77 30.55
C LEU A 97 30.37 -61.62 29.33
N TYR A 98 30.89 -61.86 28.12
CA TYR A 98 30.09 -61.82 26.90
C TYR A 98 29.08 -62.97 26.82
N THR A 99 29.43 -64.16 27.31
CA THR A 99 28.48 -65.27 27.38
C THR A 99 27.32 -64.96 28.33
N ILE A 100 27.61 -64.39 29.50
CA ILE A 100 26.57 -63.94 30.46
C ILE A 100 25.70 -62.85 29.83
N ALA A 101 26.32 -61.80 29.27
CA ALA A 101 25.58 -60.71 28.64
C ALA A 101 24.71 -61.19 27.47
N ARG A 102 25.17 -62.18 26.70
CA ARG A 102 24.39 -62.79 25.63
C ARG A 102 23.16 -63.53 26.18
N GLN A 103 23.33 -64.33 27.24
CA GLN A 103 22.21 -65.04 27.87
C GLN A 103 21.18 -64.07 28.44
N ASP A 104 21.61 -63.00 29.10
CA ASP A 104 20.72 -61.96 29.61
C ASP A 104 19.95 -61.29 28.47
N LEU A 105 20.63 -60.91 27.38
CA LEU A 105 20.01 -60.33 26.19
C LEU A 105 19.02 -61.28 25.52
N GLU A 106 19.35 -62.57 25.40
CA GLU A 106 18.44 -63.58 24.86
C GLU A 106 17.16 -63.71 25.73
N SER A 107 17.32 -63.67 27.06
CA SER A 107 16.18 -63.68 27.98
C SER A 107 15.30 -62.44 27.85
N ASP A 108 15.92 -61.27 27.66
CA ASP A 108 15.23 -60.00 27.47
C ASP A 108 14.48 -59.95 26.14
N ILE A 109 15.09 -60.45 25.06
CA ILE A 109 14.45 -60.58 23.75
C ILE A 109 13.21 -61.47 23.87
N LEU A 110 13.31 -62.62 24.53
CA LEU A 110 12.18 -63.51 24.74
C LEU A 110 11.05 -62.83 25.53
N ARG A 111 11.38 -62.15 26.63
CA ARG A 111 10.42 -61.39 27.43
C ARG A 111 9.71 -60.32 26.60
N LYS A 112 10.46 -59.56 25.78
CA LYS A 112 9.90 -58.50 24.93
C LYS A 112 9.03 -59.05 23.82
N ASN A 113 9.40 -60.17 23.22
CA ASN A 113 8.57 -60.83 22.20
C ASN A 113 7.23 -61.29 22.78
N ASN A 114 7.23 -61.90 23.97
CA ASN A 114 5.99 -62.29 24.65
C ASN A 114 5.10 -61.06 24.94
N GLN A 115 5.68 -59.94 25.42
CA GLN A 115 4.93 -58.70 25.64
C GLN A 115 4.31 -58.15 24.34
N ILE A 116 5.03 -58.23 23.22
CA ILE A 116 4.51 -57.82 21.91
C ILE A 116 3.35 -58.72 21.48
N GLU A 117 3.47 -60.03 21.67
CA GLU A 117 2.42 -60.98 21.33
C GLU A 117 1.15 -60.77 22.16
N ASP A 118 1.30 -60.61 23.48
CA ASP A 118 0.18 -60.27 24.38
C ASP A 118 -0.49 -58.97 23.97
N THR A 119 0.29 -57.93 23.68
CA THR A 119 -0.25 -56.62 23.25
C THR A 119 -0.99 -56.75 21.91
N ARG A 120 -0.44 -57.51 20.95
CA ARG A 120 -1.10 -57.77 19.67
C ARG A 120 -2.43 -58.50 19.87
N ARG A 121 -2.49 -59.46 20.79
CA ARG A 121 -3.72 -60.17 21.14
C ARG A 121 -4.77 -59.22 21.71
N VAL A 122 -4.39 -58.35 22.65
CA VAL A 122 -5.29 -57.34 23.23
C VAL A 122 -5.79 -56.36 22.17
N VAL A 123 -4.92 -55.90 21.27
CA VAL A 123 -5.31 -55.01 20.17
C VAL A 123 -6.29 -55.69 19.23
N ALA A 124 -6.07 -56.97 18.89
CA ALA A 124 -6.99 -57.73 18.06
C ALA A 124 -8.36 -57.91 18.73
N GLU A 125 -8.39 -58.22 20.04
CA GLU A 125 -9.63 -58.37 20.81
C GLU A 125 -10.41 -57.05 20.89
N LEU A 126 -9.74 -55.93 21.18
CA LEU A 126 -10.35 -54.60 21.19
C LEU A 126 -10.85 -54.20 19.79
N GLY A 127 -10.15 -54.60 18.73
CA GLY A 127 -10.58 -54.39 17.35
C GLY A 127 -11.90 -55.11 17.05
N LEU A 128 -12.03 -56.38 17.46
CA LEU A 128 -13.27 -57.14 17.33
C LEU A 128 -14.42 -56.51 18.13
N GLN A 129 -14.16 -56.09 19.37
CA GLN A 129 -15.17 -55.41 20.20
C GLN A 129 -15.63 -54.08 19.58
N ARG A 130 -14.72 -53.30 19.00
CA ARG A 130 -15.05 -52.07 18.28
C ARG A 130 -15.95 -52.36 17.09
N ASP A 131 -15.62 -53.37 16.30
CA ASP A 131 -16.38 -53.73 15.10
C ASP A 131 -17.78 -54.27 15.48
N GLU A 132 -17.87 -55.08 16.53
CA GLU A 132 -19.14 -55.54 17.12
C GLU A 132 -20.00 -54.36 17.63
N LEU A 133 -19.40 -53.41 18.34
CA LEU A 133 -20.08 -52.18 18.76
C LEU A 133 -20.52 -51.33 17.57
N THR A 134 -19.69 -51.22 16.53
CA THR A 134 -20.02 -50.48 15.31
C THR A 134 -21.21 -51.10 14.60
N VAL A 135 -21.23 -52.42 14.46
CA VAL A 135 -22.37 -53.17 13.91
C VAL A 135 -23.61 -52.98 14.79
N SER A 136 -23.47 -53.09 16.12
CA SER A 136 -24.57 -52.91 17.09
C SER A 136 -25.15 -51.50 17.05
N ILE A 137 -24.31 -50.48 16.88
CA ILE A 137 -24.71 -49.08 16.71
C ILE A 137 -25.43 -48.90 15.37
N SER A 138 -24.89 -49.44 14.28
CA SER A 138 -25.49 -49.32 12.93
C SER A 138 -26.80 -50.09 12.77
N GLY A 139 -26.99 -51.18 13.51
CA GLY A 139 -28.26 -51.91 13.57
C GLY A 139 -29.33 -51.20 14.41
N ASN A 140 -28.95 -50.21 15.22
CA ASN A 140 -29.85 -49.50 16.11
C ASN A 140 -30.42 -48.25 15.40
N LYS A 141 -31.64 -48.35 14.88
CA LYS A 141 -32.38 -47.22 14.28
C LYS A 141 -32.37 -45.95 15.13
N ALA A 142 -32.24 -46.09 16.46
CA ALA A 142 -32.11 -44.98 17.39
C ALA A 142 -30.85 -44.11 17.13
N TYR A 143 -29.72 -44.69 16.73
CA TYR A 143 -28.49 -43.93 16.45
C TYR A 143 -28.58 -43.16 15.13
N GLU A 144 -29.15 -43.77 14.09
CA GLU A 144 -29.45 -43.10 12.82
C GLU A 144 -30.40 -41.92 13.05
N GLN A 145 -31.46 -42.11 13.86
CA GLN A 145 -32.37 -41.05 14.26
C GLN A 145 -31.66 -39.95 15.06
N LEU A 146 -30.71 -40.29 15.94
CA LEU A 146 -29.96 -39.33 16.74
C LEU A 146 -29.04 -38.48 15.85
N GLN A 147 -28.31 -39.08 14.92
CA GLN A 147 -27.50 -38.34 13.96
C GLN A 147 -28.36 -37.46 13.04
N GLN A 148 -29.53 -37.94 12.62
CA GLN A 148 -30.44 -37.16 11.81
C GLN A 148 -31.01 -35.98 12.60
N LEU A 149 -31.32 -36.17 13.89
CA LEU A 149 -31.72 -35.09 14.80
C LEU A 149 -30.60 -34.07 15.00
N GLU A 150 -29.34 -34.50 15.21
CA GLU A 150 -28.20 -33.58 15.31
C GLU A 150 -28.02 -32.74 14.04
N ARG A 151 -28.14 -33.36 12.86
CA ARG A 151 -28.11 -32.63 11.58
C ARG A 151 -29.25 -31.63 11.47
N ASN A 152 -30.47 -32.04 11.83
CA ASN A 152 -31.65 -31.18 11.79
C ASN A 152 -31.54 -30.02 12.78
N ILE A 153 -30.98 -30.25 13.98
CA ILE A 153 -30.71 -29.21 14.99
C ILE A 153 -29.72 -28.21 14.42
N LYS A 154 -28.59 -28.68 13.88
CA LYS A 154 -27.58 -27.81 13.30
C LYS A 154 -28.14 -26.96 12.16
N GLN A 155 -28.89 -27.57 11.24
CA GLN A 155 -29.56 -26.85 10.15
C GLN A 155 -30.58 -25.84 10.71
N GLY A 156 -31.37 -26.23 11.71
CA GLY A 156 -32.33 -25.34 12.35
C GLY A 156 -31.69 -24.15 13.07
N GLU A 157 -30.53 -24.34 13.68
CA GLU A 157 -29.75 -23.27 14.32
C GLU A 157 -29.18 -22.28 13.28
N GLU A 158 -28.65 -22.78 12.17
CA GLU A 158 -28.19 -21.95 11.05
C GLU A 158 -29.35 -21.14 10.44
N GLU A 159 -30.49 -21.79 10.18
CA GLU A 159 -31.69 -21.11 9.69
C GLU A 159 -32.22 -20.05 10.68
N ARG A 160 -32.24 -20.36 11.98
CA ARG A 160 -32.62 -19.40 13.03
C ARG A 160 -31.67 -18.20 13.03
N GLY A 161 -30.37 -18.43 12.95
CA GLY A 161 -29.35 -17.37 12.87
C GLY A 161 -29.58 -16.46 11.66
N ASN A 162 -29.79 -17.04 10.49
CA ASN A 162 -30.07 -16.31 9.25
C ASN A 162 -31.37 -15.49 9.34
N ARG A 163 -32.45 -16.07 9.90
CA ARG A 163 -33.73 -15.36 10.10
C ARG A 163 -33.60 -14.22 11.11
N GLN A 164 -32.86 -14.42 12.20
CA GLN A 164 -32.60 -13.38 13.20
C GLN A 164 -31.81 -12.21 12.61
N GLN A 165 -30.79 -12.49 11.79
CA GLN A 165 -30.03 -11.44 11.11
C GLN A 165 -30.93 -10.62 10.17
N ARG A 166 -31.81 -11.27 9.40
CA ARG A 166 -32.78 -10.57 8.53
C ARG A 166 -33.76 -9.72 9.33
N ALA A 167 -34.30 -10.24 10.44
CA ALA A 167 -35.17 -9.50 11.35
C ALA A 167 -34.46 -8.26 11.94
N ASN A 168 -33.22 -8.42 12.41
CA ASN A 168 -32.43 -7.31 12.94
C ASN A 168 -32.16 -6.24 11.87
N SER A 169 -31.87 -6.64 10.62
CA SER A 169 -31.69 -5.71 9.50
C SER A 169 -32.98 -4.95 9.18
N TYR A 170 -34.12 -5.64 9.18
CA TYR A 170 -35.42 -4.98 9.03
C TYR A 170 -35.68 -3.98 10.16
N ASN A 171 -35.46 -4.36 11.42
CA ASN A 171 -35.72 -3.49 12.58
C ASN A 171 -34.87 -2.23 12.54
N LYS A 172 -33.57 -2.32 12.16
CA LYS A 172 -32.71 -1.15 11.98
C LYS A 172 -33.25 -0.18 10.92
N LEU A 173 -33.75 -0.71 9.81
CA LEU A 173 -34.35 0.11 8.75
C LEU A 173 -35.68 0.71 9.22
N ALA A 174 -36.52 -0.09 9.87
CA ALA A 174 -37.81 0.35 10.40
C ALA A 174 -37.63 1.51 11.40
N GLU A 175 -36.69 1.40 12.34
CA GLU A 175 -36.37 2.48 13.28
C GLU A 175 -35.98 3.79 12.57
N SER A 176 -35.18 3.72 11.49
CA SER A 176 -34.74 4.91 10.76
C SER A 176 -35.88 5.72 10.11
N ILE A 177 -37.00 5.05 9.82
CA ILE A 177 -38.21 5.64 9.22
C ILE A 177 -39.38 5.70 10.22
N ASN A 178 -39.11 5.53 11.52
CA ASN A 178 -40.11 5.49 12.60
C ASN A 178 -41.23 4.45 12.40
N TRP A 179 -40.90 3.31 11.79
CA TRP A 179 -41.79 2.15 11.66
C TRP A 179 -41.65 1.18 12.83
N LYS A 180 -42.65 0.33 13.01
CA LYS A 180 -42.70 -0.63 14.10
C LYS A 180 -41.68 -1.75 13.89
N THR A 181 -40.84 -2.00 14.90
CA THR A 181 -39.93 -3.15 14.98
C THR A 181 -40.68 -4.43 15.35
N ASP A 182 -40.15 -5.58 14.94
CA ASP A 182 -40.74 -6.91 15.13
C ASP A 182 -42.25 -6.97 14.80
N PRO A 183 -42.63 -6.66 13.55
CA PRO A 183 -44.02 -6.66 13.13
C PRO A 183 -44.59 -8.08 13.12
N LEU A 184 -45.89 -8.18 13.38
CA LEU A 184 -46.64 -9.39 13.05
C LEU A 184 -46.69 -9.55 11.51
N GLU A 185 -46.89 -10.77 11.02
CA GLU A 185 -46.90 -11.08 9.58
C GLU A 185 -47.78 -10.12 8.75
N LYS A 186 -49.02 -9.89 9.21
CA LYS A 186 -49.95 -8.96 8.53
C LYS A 186 -49.40 -7.53 8.48
N GLN A 187 -48.75 -7.07 9.54
CA GLN A 187 -48.15 -5.73 9.64
C GLN A 187 -46.92 -5.62 8.75
N PHE A 188 -46.12 -6.69 8.63
CA PHE A 188 -44.96 -6.74 7.75
C PHE A 188 -45.38 -6.60 6.28
N TYR A 189 -46.39 -7.35 5.83
CA TYR A 189 -46.87 -7.27 4.45
C TYR A 189 -47.53 -5.92 4.13
N GLN A 190 -48.28 -5.35 5.09
CA GLN A 190 -48.81 -3.98 4.95
C GLN A 190 -47.68 -2.96 4.80
N GLY A 191 -46.67 -3.02 5.67
CA GLY A 191 -45.49 -2.16 5.56
C GLY A 191 -44.73 -2.37 4.25
N LEU A 192 -44.71 -3.58 3.69
CA LEU A 192 -44.09 -3.84 2.39
C LEU A 192 -44.86 -3.16 1.24
N GLU A 193 -46.19 -3.18 1.26
CA GLU A 193 -47.01 -2.43 0.29
C GLU A 193 -46.84 -0.92 0.46
N ASP A 194 -46.85 -0.42 1.69
CA ASP A 194 -46.69 0.99 1.99
C ASP A 194 -45.29 1.47 1.60
N ALA A 195 -44.25 0.65 1.78
CA ALA A 195 -42.89 0.95 1.33
C ALA A 195 -42.83 1.08 -0.19
N LYS A 196 -43.47 0.17 -0.92
CA LYS A 196 -43.53 0.24 -2.39
C LYS A 196 -44.26 1.50 -2.87
N LYS A 197 -45.37 1.86 -2.24
CA LYS A 197 -46.10 3.10 -2.53
C LYS A 197 -45.26 4.33 -2.18
N GLY A 198 -44.58 4.32 -1.04
CA GLY A 198 -43.70 5.38 -0.58
C GLY A 198 -42.51 5.61 -1.50
N ILE A 199 -41.88 4.54 -2.01
CA ILE A 199 -40.81 4.64 -3.01
C ILE A 199 -41.33 5.30 -4.29
N ALA A 200 -42.47 4.84 -4.82
CA ALA A 200 -43.05 5.43 -6.03
C ALA A 200 -43.43 6.90 -5.82
N GLN A 201 -43.99 7.26 -4.66
CA GLN A 201 -44.30 8.65 -4.30
C GLN A 201 -43.02 9.49 -4.22
N ALA A 202 -41.98 9.01 -3.51
CA ALA A 202 -40.72 9.71 -3.37
C ALA A 202 -40.02 9.92 -4.73
N GLU A 203 -40.07 8.94 -5.64
CA GLU A 203 -39.58 9.10 -7.01
C GLU A 203 -40.33 10.20 -7.77
N THR A 204 -41.67 10.25 -7.65
CA THR A 204 -42.46 11.33 -8.29
C THR A 204 -42.18 12.70 -7.68
N GLU A 205 -41.98 12.79 -6.36
CA GLU A 205 -41.63 14.05 -5.70
C GLU A 205 -40.22 14.50 -6.09
N TYR A 206 -39.27 13.58 -6.17
CA TYR A 206 -37.91 13.84 -6.62
C TYR A 206 -37.91 14.41 -8.05
N GLN A 207 -38.64 13.78 -8.98
CA GLN A 207 -38.77 14.28 -10.36
C GLN A 207 -39.36 15.70 -10.41
N LYS A 208 -40.41 15.98 -9.62
CA LYS A 208 -40.99 17.34 -9.54
C LYS A 208 -40.00 18.36 -8.98
N LEU A 209 -39.18 17.97 -8.00
CA LEU A 209 -38.14 18.86 -7.45
C LEU A 209 -37.04 19.13 -8.48
N GLU A 210 -36.63 18.11 -9.24
CA GLU A 210 -35.65 18.24 -10.31
C GLU A 210 -36.14 19.16 -11.45
N GLU A 211 -37.40 19.01 -11.87
CA GLU A 211 -38.04 19.91 -12.83
C GLU A 211 -38.07 21.36 -12.30
N LYS A 212 -38.46 21.55 -11.04
CA LYS A 212 -38.49 22.87 -10.40
C LYS A 212 -37.10 23.49 -10.27
N GLU A 213 -36.08 22.69 -9.96
CA GLU A 213 -34.69 23.14 -9.93
C GLU A 213 -34.25 23.63 -11.31
N PHE A 214 -34.55 22.86 -12.36
CA PHE A 214 -34.23 23.24 -13.74
C PHE A 214 -34.94 24.53 -14.17
N GLU A 215 -36.23 24.69 -13.83
CA GLU A 215 -36.99 25.91 -14.09
C GLU A 215 -36.37 27.12 -13.39
N LEU A 216 -36.06 27.00 -12.09
CA LEU A 216 -35.45 28.07 -11.31
C LEU A 216 -34.07 28.45 -11.84
N LYS A 217 -33.26 27.47 -12.25
CA LYS A 217 -31.95 27.70 -12.86
C LYS A 217 -32.08 28.44 -14.19
N THR A 218 -33.02 28.04 -15.03
CA THR A 218 -33.30 28.72 -16.30
C THR A 218 -33.76 30.17 -16.08
N GLN A 219 -34.60 30.42 -15.08
CA GLN A 219 -35.03 31.78 -14.72
C GLN A 219 -33.87 32.61 -14.18
N PHE A 220 -33.01 32.02 -13.35
CA PHE A 220 -31.80 32.65 -12.84
C PHE A 220 -30.87 33.06 -13.97
N ASP A 221 -30.57 32.16 -14.91
CA ASP A 221 -29.67 32.43 -16.04
C ASP A 221 -30.22 33.55 -16.94
N LYS A 222 -31.52 33.55 -17.23
CA LYS A 222 -32.17 34.64 -17.98
C LYS A 222 -32.04 35.98 -17.26
N THR A 223 -32.30 36.00 -15.95
CA THR A 223 -32.22 37.23 -15.14
C THR A 223 -30.78 37.74 -15.08
N GLN A 224 -29.82 36.83 -14.94
CA GLN A 224 -28.40 37.15 -14.95
C GLN A 224 -27.96 37.76 -16.29
N GLN A 225 -28.44 37.21 -17.41
CA GLN A 225 -28.17 37.74 -18.74
C GLN A 225 -28.73 39.16 -18.91
N VAL A 226 -29.99 39.39 -18.50
CA VAL A 226 -30.60 40.74 -18.53
C VAL A 226 -29.79 41.71 -17.68
N LEU A 227 -29.35 41.29 -16.50
CA LEU A 227 -28.53 42.11 -15.60
C LEU A 227 -27.17 42.43 -16.22
N THR A 228 -26.51 41.49 -16.90
CA THR A 228 -25.26 41.76 -17.62
C THR A 228 -25.45 42.74 -18.77
N ASP A 229 -26.54 42.60 -19.54
CA ASP A 229 -26.85 43.49 -20.67
C ASP A 229 -27.14 44.91 -20.18
N GLN A 230 -27.95 45.05 -19.13
CA GLN A 230 -28.24 46.35 -18.51
C GLN A 230 -26.98 47.00 -17.93
N LYS A 231 -26.09 46.24 -17.28
CA LYS A 231 -24.80 46.77 -16.80
C LYS A 231 -23.93 47.26 -17.95
N ALA A 232 -23.84 46.50 -19.04
CA ALA A 232 -23.09 46.91 -20.23
C ALA A 232 -23.67 48.19 -20.85
N GLN A 233 -25.01 48.31 -20.91
CA GLN A 233 -25.69 49.51 -21.37
C GLN A 233 -25.42 50.72 -20.46
N LEU A 234 -25.46 50.57 -19.14
CA LEU A 234 -25.17 51.65 -18.20
C LEU A 234 -23.73 52.16 -18.33
N VAL A 235 -22.75 51.25 -18.39
CA VAL A 235 -21.35 51.64 -18.62
C VAL A 235 -21.21 52.38 -19.95
N SER A 236 -21.88 51.90 -21.00
CA SER A 236 -21.89 52.57 -22.29
C SER A 236 -22.52 53.97 -22.24
N LEU A 237 -23.60 54.17 -21.49
CA LEU A 237 -24.24 55.48 -21.36
C LEU A 237 -23.38 56.46 -20.56
N GLN A 238 -22.72 56.01 -19.49
CA GLN A 238 -21.86 56.84 -18.64
C GLN A 238 -20.60 57.36 -19.36
N GLN A 239 -20.08 56.63 -20.35
CA GLN A 239 -18.86 57.02 -21.08
C GLN A 239 -19.11 58.00 -22.25
N ARG A 240 -20.38 58.26 -22.64
CA ARG A 240 -20.70 59.04 -23.83
C ARG A 240 -20.60 60.55 -23.59
N LYS A 241 -19.97 61.26 -24.54
CA LYS A 241 -19.88 62.74 -24.59
C LYS A 241 -21.00 63.40 -25.41
N ASN A 242 -21.69 62.65 -26.26
CA ASN A 242 -22.77 63.13 -27.13
C ASN A 242 -24.01 62.21 -27.03
N ARG A 243 -25.18 62.69 -27.49
CA ARG A 243 -26.46 61.94 -27.46
C ARG A 243 -26.68 61.03 -28.69
N VAL A 244 -25.62 60.77 -29.47
CA VAL A 244 -25.72 59.90 -30.65
C VAL A 244 -25.72 58.43 -30.19
N PRO A 245 -26.64 57.56 -30.68
CA PRO A 245 -26.65 56.16 -30.31
C PRO A 245 -25.35 55.45 -30.72
N ILE A 246 -24.86 54.53 -29.88
CA ILE A 246 -23.56 53.86 -30.08
C ILE A 246 -23.45 53.12 -31.41
N GLU A 247 -24.56 52.60 -31.92
CA GLU A 247 -24.62 51.94 -33.23
C GLU A 247 -24.15 52.89 -34.34
N TYR A 248 -24.58 54.16 -34.30
CA TYR A 248 -24.17 55.18 -35.27
C TYR A 248 -22.72 55.62 -35.08
N VAL A 249 -22.25 55.73 -33.84
CA VAL A 249 -20.85 56.04 -33.53
C VAL A 249 -19.94 54.91 -34.03
N ALA A 250 -20.26 53.66 -33.75
CA ALA A 250 -19.52 52.49 -34.22
C ALA A 250 -19.50 52.39 -35.75
N MET A 251 -20.64 52.67 -36.40
CA MET A 251 -20.72 52.76 -37.85
C MET A 251 -19.80 53.86 -38.42
N ARG A 252 -19.76 55.04 -37.79
CA ARG A 252 -18.83 56.12 -38.18
C ARG A 252 -17.37 55.73 -37.97
N GLU A 253 -17.01 55.14 -36.83
CA GLU A 253 -15.64 54.69 -36.54
C GLU A 253 -15.15 53.65 -37.56
N GLN A 254 -16.03 52.74 -37.99
CA GLN A 254 -15.72 51.79 -39.05
C GLN A 254 -15.40 52.50 -40.37
N LEU A 255 -16.20 53.50 -40.77
CA LEU A 255 -15.96 54.31 -41.97
C LEU A 255 -14.64 55.08 -41.88
N ILE A 256 -14.40 55.78 -40.77
CA ILE A 256 -13.15 56.52 -40.51
C ILE A 256 -11.94 55.58 -40.64
N LYS A 257 -11.98 54.44 -39.96
CA LYS A 257 -10.86 53.48 -39.95
C LYS A 257 -10.60 52.85 -41.32
N LYS A 258 -11.66 52.55 -42.08
CA LYS A 258 -11.53 51.86 -43.38
C LYS A 258 -11.16 52.80 -44.53
N LEU A 259 -11.67 54.02 -44.50
CA LEU A 259 -11.45 55.01 -45.55
C LEU A 259 -10.32 55.98 -45.21
N ASN A 260 -9.72 55.86 -44.02
CA ASN A 260 -8.66 56.72 -43.50
C ASN A 260 -9.04 58.21 -43.51
N ILE A 261 -10.28 58.50 -43.12
CA ILE A 261 -10.86 59.85 -43.03
C ILE A 261 -10.67 60.34 -41.59
N LEU A 262 -10.41 61.63 -41.39
CA LEU A 262 -10.34 62.20 -40.03
C LEU A 262 -11.75 62.34 -39.44
N GLU A 263 -11.89 62.13 -38.13
CA GLU A 263 -13.20 62.21 -37.45
C GLU A 263 -13.89 63.58 -37.64
N ARG A 264 -13.10 64.67 -37.71
CA ARG A 264 -13.60 66.03 -37.94
C ARG A 264 -14.23 66.23 -39.33
N ASP A 265 -13.89 65.39 -40.31
CA ASP A 265 -14.37 65.49 -41.70
C ASP A 265 -15.66 64.68 -41.93
N LEU A 266 -16.12 63.96 -40.89
CA LEU A 266 -17.35 63.16 -40.91
C LEU A 266 -18.21 63.37 -39.64
N PRO A 267 -18.53 64.62 -39.25
CA PRO A 267 -19.29 64.88 -38.03
C PRO A 267 -20.77 64.51 -38.20
N PHE A 268 -21.43 64.11 -37.12
CA PHE A 268 -22.89 64.08 -37.09
C PHE A 268 -23.43 65.49 -36.94
N VAL A 269 -24.59 65.80 -37.54
CA VAL A 269 -25.23 67.12 -37.34
C VAL A 269 -25.53 67.37 -35.85
N ALA A 270 -25.87 66.34 -35.07
CA ALA A 270 -26.05 66.42 -33.62
C ALA A 270 -24.84 66.95 -32.85
N GLU A 271 -23.63 66.82 -33.41
CA GLU A 271 -22.38 67.30 -32.78
C GLU A 271 -22.09 68.77 -33.12
N LEU A 272 -22.80 69.33 -34.11
CA LEU A 272 -22.64 70.70 -34.60
C LEU A 272 -23.79 71.63 -34.20
N ILE A 273 -24.92 71.11 -33.74
CA ILE A 273 -26.07 71.90 -33.32
C ILE A 273 -26.28 71.76 -31.81
N LYS A 274 -26.52 72.88 -31.13
CA LYS A 274 -26.89 72.92 -29.72
C LYS A 274 -28.12 73.81 -29.54
N THR A 275 -29.06 73.40 -28.70
CA THR A 275 -30.20 74.25 -28.31
C THR A 275 -29.75 75.34 -27.34
N ASN A 276 -30.18 76.59 -27.55
CA ASN A 276 -29.90 77.72 -26.64
C ASN A 276 -31.07 78.05 -25.70
N ASP A 277 -32.22 77.38 -25.88
CA ASP A 277 -33.46 77.54 -25.11
C ASP A 277 -33.99 76.17 -24.67
N GLU A 278 -33.84 75.84 -23.38
CA GLU A 278 -34.22 74.54 -22.81
C GLU A 278 -35.71 74.24 -22.94
N THR A 279 -36.57 75.26 -22.97
CA THR A 279 -38.03 75.07 -23.11
C THR A 279 -38.40 74.48 -24.47
N TRP A 280 -37.59 74.75 -25.50
CA TRP A 280 -37.79 74.24 -26.85
C TRP A 280 -37.01 72.95 -27.15
N GLU A 281 -36.28 72.38 -26.18
CA GLU A 281 -35.39 71.22 -26.40
C GLU A 281 -36.13 70.02 -27.02
N ASN A 282 -37.33 69.69 -26.54
CA ASN A 282 -38.12 68.57 -27.05
C ASN A 282 -38.62 68.82 -28.49
N ALA A 283 -39.04 70.05 -28.79
CA ALA A 283 -39.46 70.43 -30.13
C ALA A 283 -38.30 70.43 -31.13
N VAL A 284 -37.14 70.97 -30.72
CA VAL A 284 -35.89 70.94 -31.49
C VAL A 284 -35.48 69.48 -31.73
N GLU A 285 -35.46 68.63 -30.70
CA GLU A 285 -35.12 67.22 -30.86
C GLU A 285 -36.06 66.54 -31.86
N ARG A 286 -37.39 66.65 -31.70
CA ARG A 286 -38.36 66.01 -32.61
C ARG A 286 -38.21 66.46 -34.06
N LEU A 287 -37.94 67.75 -34.30
CA LEU A 287 -37.77 68.28 -35.64
C LEU A 287 -36.45 67.85 -36.28
N PHE A 288 -35.35 67.95 -35.53
CA PHE A 288 -34.01 67.71 -36.04
C PHE A 288 -33.56 66.25 -35.91
N ARG A 289 -34.25 65.37 -35.18
CA ARG A 289 -33.81 63.98 -34.95
C ARG A 289 -33.42 63.21 -36.22
N PRO A 290 -34.17 63.28 -37.35
CA PRO A 290 -33.73 62.64 -38.59
C PRO A 290 -32.42 63.23 -39.13
N LEU A 291 -32.24 64.54 -39.04
CA LEU A 291 -31.04 65.24 -39.48
C LEU A 291 -29.86 65.03 -38.52
N ALA A 292 -30.13 64.98 -37.21
CA ALA A 292 -29.16 64.87 -36.14
C ALA A 292 -28.27 63.62 -36.29
N LEU A 293 -28.84 62.52 -36.80
CA LEU A 293 -28.14 61.26 -37.06
C LEU A 293 -27.53 61.17 -38.47
N THR A 294 -27.57 62.25 -39.24
CA THR A 294 -26.98 62.33 -40.57
C THR A 294 -25.51 62.75 -40.48
N LEU A 295 -24.62 62.04 -41.17
CA LEU A 295 -23.21 62.40 -41.31
C LEU A 295 -23.05 63.48 -42.37
N LEU A 296 -22.30 64.54 -42.04
CA LEU A 296 -21.91 65.53 -43.05
C LEU A 296 -20.65 65.05 -43.77
N VAL A 297 -20.68 65.13 -45.09
CA VAL A 297 -19.62 64.58 -45.95
C VAL A 297 -19.13 65.64 -46.91
N LYS A 298 -17.80 65.83 -46.98
CA LYS A 298 -17.15 66.63 -48.03
C LYS A 298 -17.20 65.90 -49.37
N ASP A 299 -17.25 66.65 -50.46
CA ASP A 299 -17.28 66.11 -51.84
C ASP A 299 -16.21 65.05 -52.11
N GLU A 300 -15.01 65.28 -51.57
CA GLU A 300 -13.84 64.41 -51.70
C GLU A 300 -14.05 63.00 -51.13
N HIS A 301 -14.99 62.83 -50.20
CA HIS A 301 -15.24 61.56 -49.49
C HIS A 301 -16.54 60.88 -49.89
N LEU A 302 -17.43 61.55 -50.63
CA LEU A 302 -18.76 61.04 -50.94
C LEU A 302 -18.70 59.74 -51.75
N GLU A 303 -17.93 59.72 -52.83
CA GLU A 303 -17.84 58.55 -53.71
C GLU A 303 -17.25 57.33 -52.96
N ALA A 304 -16.23 57.56 -52.13
CA ALA A 304 -15.59 56.50 -51.34
C ALA A 304 -16.55 55.90 -50.30
N ILE A 305 -17.32 56.74 -49.61
CA ILE A 305 -18.33 56.29 -48.63
C ILE A 305 -19.47 55.54 -49.32
N SER A 306 -20.00 56.05 -50.43
CA SER A 306 -21.05 55.37 -51.19
C SER A 306 -20.61 53.99 -51.67
N ARG A 307 -19.38 53.87 -52.20
CA ARG A 307 -18.81 52.58 -52.61
C ARG A 307 -18.67 51.61 -51.44
N TYR A 308 -18.20 52.10 -50.28
CA TYR A 308 -18.03 51.27 -49.09
C TYR A 308 -19.38 50.72 -48.58
N VAL A 309 -20.39 51.58 -48.46
CA VAL A 309 -21.73 51.17 -48.00
C VAL A 309 -22.40 50.21 -48.98
N GLN A 310 -22.12 50.32 -50.27
CA GLN A 310 -22.63 49.37 -51.28
C GLN A 310 -21.96 47.99 -51.19
N GLN A 311 -20.68 47.94 -50.81
CA GLN A 311 -19.87 46.72 -50.87
C GLN A 311 -19.85 45.93 -49.55
N TYR A 312 -20.04 46.59 -48.41
CA TYR A 312 -19.95 45.99 -47.09
C TYR A 312 -21.27 46.11 -46.32
N ASP A 313 -21.62 45.06 -45.56
CA ASP A 313 -22.78 45.06 -44.69
C ASP A 313 -22.57 46.02 -43.51
N VAL A 314 -23.15 47.21 -43.64
CA VAL A 314 -23.26 48.16 -42.55
C VAL A 314 -24.42 47.68 -41.68
N LYS A 315 -24.12 47.24 -40.45
CA LYS A 315 -25.12 46.71 -39.49
C LYS A 315 -26.04 47.81 -38.94
N GLY A 316 -26.76 48.52 -39.82
CA GLY A 316 -27.63 49.64 -39.51
C GLY A 316 -27.94 50.52 -40.74
N LYS A 317 -28.67 51.61 -40.53
CA LYS A 317 -28.97 52.60 -41.58
C LYS A 317 -28.10 53.83 -41.37
N ILE A 318 -27.27 54.17 -42.35
CA ILE A 318 -26.48 55.41 -42.34
C ILE A 318 -27.12 56.42 -43.28
N PHE A 319 -27.38 57.62 -42.78
CA PHE A 319 -27.72 58.78 -43.58
C PHE A 319 -26.47 59.65 -43.70
N TYR A 320 -26.13 60.05 -44.92
CA TYR A 320 -25.07 61.02 -45.16
C TYR A 320 -25.56 62.10 -46.11
N GLN A 321 -25.19 63.34 -45.84
CA GLN A 321 -25.62 64.51 -46.60
C GLN A 321 -24.40 65.29 -47.08
N LYS A 322 -24.37 65.53 -48.39
CA LYS A 322 -23.53 66.55 -49.01
C LYS A 322 -24.18 67.91 -48.82
N LEU A 323 -23.41 68.87 -48.32
CA LEU A 323 -23.81 70.27 -48.31
C LEU A 323 -23.16 70.97 -49.51
N GLU A 324 -23.93 71.75 -50.25
CA GLU A 324 -23.41 72.48 -51.41
C GLU A 324 -22.72 73.77 -50.98
N LYS A 325 -21.46 73.97 -51.41
CA LYS A 325 -20.61 75.14 -51.08
C LYS A 325 -21.18 76.49 -51.56
N ASN A 326 -22.26 76.50 -52.34
CA ASN A 326 -22.83 77.67 -53.00
C ASN A 326 -24.17 78.14 -52.40
N ALA A 327 -24.43 77.84 -51.12
CA ALA A 327 -25.60 78.39 -50.43
C ALA A 327 -25.55 79.91 -50.17
N GLN A 328 -24.50 80.62 -50.63
CA GLN A 328 -24.41 82.08 -50.53
C GLN A 328 -25.04 82.86 -51.71
N ASN A 329 -25.30 82.22 -52.86
CA ASN A 329 -26.06 82.87 -53.94
C ASN A 329 -27.57 82.79 -53.64
N THR A 330 -28.02 83.60 -52.69
CA THR A 330 -29.41 83.64 -52.21
C THR A 330 -30.21 84.79 -52.82
N GLU A 331 -30.51 84.69 -54.12
CA GLU A 331 -31.62 85.48 -54.71
C GLU A 331 -33.00 84.80 -54.51
N GLY A 332 -33.05 83.59 -53.92
CA GLY A 332 -34.30 82.84 -53.70
C GLY A 332 -34.52 82.26 -52.30
N VAL A 333 -33.58 82.40 -51.35
CA VAL A 333 -33.77 81.89 -49.99
C VAL A 333 -34.45 82.98 -49.15
N GLY A 334 -35.69 82.73 -48.73
CA GLY A 334 -36.48 83.65 -47.92
C GLY A 334 -35.71 84.18 -46.69
N LYS A 335 -35.99 85.43 -46.30
CA LYS A 335 -35.41 86.03 -45.09
C LYS A 335 -35.70 85.13 -43.88
N LEU A 336 -34.71 84.96 -43.00
CA LEU A 336 -34.90 84.21 -41.75
C LEU A 336 -36.04 84.86 -40.97
N GLU A 337 -37.04 84.06 -40.61
CA GLU A 337 -38.20 84.60 -39.89
C GLU A 337 -37.82 84.98 -38.45
N LYS A 338 -38.44 86.05 -37.94
CA LYS A 338 -38.20 86.53 -36.57
C LYS A 338 -38.59 85.53 -35.49
N HIS A 339 -39.45 84.55 -35.78
CA HIS A 339 -39.92 83.54 -34.81
C HIS A 339 -39.59 82.14 -35.30
N SER A 340 -38.46 81.99 -36.01
CA SER A 340 -37.99 80.71 -36.51
C SER A 340 -37.42 79.84 -35.39
N ILE A 341 -37.65 78.53 -35.46
CA ILE A 341 -36.99 77.53 -34.60
C ILE A 341 -35.46 77.60 -34.69
N LEU A 342 -34.93 78.12 -35.81
CA LEU A 342 -33.50 78.31 -36.01
C LEU A 342 -32.90 79.35 -35.06
N GLN A 343 -33.70 80.25 -34.48
CA GLN A 343 -33.23 81.18 -33.45
C GLN A 343 -33.06 80.50 -32.08
N LYS A 344 -33.65 79.30 -31.91
CA LYS A 344 -33.59 78.48 -30.69
C LYS A 344 -32.43 77.49 -30.69
N ILE A 345 -31.57 77.54 -31.72
CA ILE A 345 -30.39 76.70 -31.86
C ILE A 345 -29.15 77.55 -32.18
N GLU A 346 -27.99 77.03 -31.83
CA GLU A 346 -26.68 77.56 -32.16
C GLU A 346 -25.90 76.50 -32.93
N VAL A 347 -25.28 76.91 -34.04
CA VAL A 347 -24.36 76.05 -34.80
C VAL A 347 -22.93 76.28 -34.30
N LYS A 348 -22.21 75.19 -34.05
CA LYS A 348 -20.84 75.19 -33.53
C LYS A 348 -19.90 75.92 -34.50
N LYS A 349 -19.27 76.99 -34.04
CA LYS A 349 -18.30 77.78 -34.80
C LYS A 349 -16.98 77.02 -34.98
N GLY A 350 -16.31 77.23 -36.12
CA GLY A 350 -14.98 76.68 -36.41
C GLY A 350 -14.96 75.28 -37.04
N SER A 351 -16.12 74.74 -37.43
CA SER A 351 -16.20 73.56 -38.30
C SER A 351 -16.19 73.98 -39.77
N ASP A 352 -15.56 73.19 -40.65
CA ASP A 352 -15.58 73.42 -42.10
C ASP A 352 -17.01 73.36 -42.68
N PHE A 353 -17.94 72.73 -41.96
CA PHE A 353 -19.35 72.60 -42.35
C PHE A 353 -20.25 73.71 -41.82
N THR A 354 -19.74 74.64 -41.00
CA THR A 354 -20.57 75.63 -40.26
C THR A 354 -21.43 76.46 -41.21
N THR A 355 -20.81 77.12 -42.19
CA THR A 355 -21.48 78.04 -43.11
C THR A 355 -22.49 77.32 -44.00
N ASP A 356 -22.11 76.15 -44.51
CA ASP A 356 -22.98 75.37 -45.40
C ASP A 356 -24.17 74.77 -44.64
N LEU A 357 -23.96 74.36 -43.38
CA LEU A 357 -25.01 73.82 -42.52
C LEU A 357 -26.01 74.93 -42.15
N GLU A 358 -25.56 76.14 -41.82
CA GLU A 358 -26.44 77.28 -41.57
C GLU A 358 -27.32 77.61 -42.79
N GLY A 359 -26.74 77.60 -43.99
CA GLY A 359 -27.48 77.79 -45.25
C GLY A 359 -28.53 76.70 -45.47
N PHE A 360 -28.14 75.43 -45.29
CA PHE A 360 -29.03 74.27 -45.42
C PHE A 360 -30.18 74.29 -44.41
N LEU A 361 -29.88 74.63 -43.15
CA LEU A 361 -30.88 74.77 -42.09
C LEU A 361 -31.87 75.89 -42.41
N LYS A 362 -31.38 77.04 -42.90
CA LYS A 362 -32.24 78.16 -43.29
C LYS A 362 -33.16 77.82 -44.48
N ALA A 363 -32.69 77.03 -45.44
CA ALA A 363 -33.51 76.62 -46.58
C ALA A 363 -34.58 75.58 -46.20
N ASN A 364 -34.23 74.59 -45.37
CA ASN A 364 -35.06 73.40 -45.16
C ASN A 364 -35.77 73.35 -43.80
N TYR A 365 -35.30 74.12 -42.82
CA TYR A 365 -35.72 74.05 -41.42
C TYR A 365 -36.15 75.40 -40.81
N ASN A 366 -36.53 76.38 -41.64
CA ASN A 366 -37.05 77.68 -41.19
C ASN A 366 -38.53 77.58 -40.73
N TYR A 367 -38.82 76.69 -39.78
CA TYR A 367 -40.16 76.50 -39.20
C TYR A 367 -40.49 77.61 -38.22
N ARG A 368 -41.69 78.18 -38.32
CA ARG A 368 -42.17 79.20 -37.37
C ARG A 368 -42.64 78.56 -36.05
N CYS A 369 -42.12 79.05 -34.93
CA CYS A 369 -42.57 78.73 -33.58
C CYS A 369 -43.96 79.35 -33.33
N VAL A 370 -44.94 78.54 -32.91
CA VAL A 370 -46.33 78.99 -32.66
C VAL A 370 -46.89 78.49 -31.32
N GLU A 371 -47.79 79.29 -30.74
CA GLU A 371 -48.43 79.06 -29.45
C GLU A 371 -49.75 78.27 -29.61
N GLY A 372 -49.65 77.05 -30.13
CA GLY A 372 -50.76 76.09 -30.14
C GLY A 372 -51.28 75.66 -31.52
N VAL A 373 -52.24 74.74 -31.51
CA VAL A 373 -52.70 74.00 -32.70
C VAL A 373 -53.45 74.89 -33.70
N ALA A 374 -54.20 75.89 -33.22
CA ALA A 374 -54.94 76.81 -34.07
C ALA A 374 -54.01 77.64 -34.99
N ASP A 375 -52.84 78.01 -34.50
CA ASP A 375 -51.86 78.80 -35.25
C ASP A 375 -51.05 77.97 -36.25
N LEU A 376 -50.96 76.64 -36.10
CA LEU A 376 -50.31 75.77 -37.08
C LEU A 376 -50.98 75.89 -38.46
N GLN A 377 -52.30 76.07 -38.52
CA GLN A 377 -53.02 76.15 -39.80
C GLN A 377 -52.65 77.40 -40.61
N ARG A 378 -52.22 78.48 -39.95
CA ARG A 378 -51.94 79.79 -40.56
C ARG A 378 -50.63 79.85 -41.36
N TYR A 379 -49.68 78.96 -41.08
CA TYR A 379 -48.34 78.99 -41.68
C TYR A 379 -48.06 77.73 -42.49
N ALA A 380 -47.26 77.82 -43.55
CA ALA A 380 -46.93 76.66 -44.39
C ALA A 380 -46.02 75.66 -43.68
N GLN A 381 -45.09 76.15 -42.85
CA GLN A 381 -44.19 75.35 -42.01
C GLN A 381 -44.17 75.93 -40.59
N SER A 382 -44.59 75.14 -39.60
CA SER A 382 -44.68 75.62 -38.22
C SER A 382 -44.52 74.50 -37.21
N ILE A 383 -44.10 74.87 -35.99
CA ILE A 383 -43.84 73.96 -34.89
C ILE A 383 -44.32 74.56 -33.56
N THR A 384 -44.92 73.72 -32.72
CA THR A 384 -45.29 74.07 -31.34
C THR A 384 -44.21 73.66 -30.35
N GLU A 385 -44.20 74.26 -29.16
CA GLU A 385 -43.28 73.90 -28.06
C GLU A 385 -43.37 72.41 -27.67
N LYS A 386 -44.57 71.81 -27.76
CA LYS A 386 -44.76 70.36 -27.53
C LYS A 386 -44.29 69.46 -28.69
N GLY A 387 -43.73 70.04 -29.75
CA GLY A 387 -43.15 69.33 -30.88
C GLY A 387 -44.15 68.77 -31.89
N LEU A 388 -45.34 69.37 -32.01
CA LEU A 388 -46.24 69.12 -33.14
C LEU A 388 -45.76 69.94 -34.34
N ILE A 389 -45.48 69.26 -35.47
CA ILE A 389 -44.83 69.83 -36.65
C ILE A 389 -45.79 69.80 -37.83
N LYS A 390 -46.01 70.96 -38.47
CA LYS A 390 -46.65 71.07 -39.78
C LYS A 390 -45.58 71.20 -40.85
N ARG A 391 -45.44 70.18 -41.68
CA ARG A 391 -44.53 70.19 -42.84
C ARG A 391 -45.17 70.92 -44.01
N PRO A 392 -44.36 71.51 -44.90
CA PRO A 392 -44.88 72.01 -46.18
C PRO A 392 -45.51 70.84 -46.94
N LYS A 393 -46.57 71.09 -47.72
CA LYS A 393 -47.04 70.08 -48.69
C LYS A 393 -45.90 69.87 -49.70
N SER A 394 -45.30 68.68 -49.72
CA SER A 394 -44.43 68.26 -50.82
C SER A 394 -45.30 68.11 -52.06
N LEU A 395 -44.90 68.74 -53.17
CA LEU A 395 -45.41 68.41 -54.49
C LEU A 395 -44.92 67.02 -54.91
#